data_AF-A0A397ING9-F1
#
_entry.id   AF-A0A397ING9-F1
#
_cell.length_a   1.000
_cell.length_b   1.000
_cell.length_c   1.000
_cell.angle_alpha   90.00
_cell.angle_beta   90.00
_cell.angle_gamma   90.00
#
_symmetry.space_group_name_H-M   'P 1'
#
loop_
_entity.id
_entity.type
_entity.pdbx_description
1 polymer ?
#
loop_
_entity_poly.entity_id
_entity_poly.type
_entity_poly.pdbx_seq_one_letter_code
_entity_poly.pdbx_strand_id
1 'polypeptide(L)'
;MLSILEATVVNLTLASHRNWVSSVSWSTQSPNILVSGSYDASLKIWDIRSKTPLYTLQIPSNEENKISDKKILCVDWDFDVILSGGEDEKLHVYSAKNLS
;
A
#
# COMPACT_ATOMS: atom_id res chain seq x y z
N MET A 1 28.61 -18.41 22.35
CA MET A 1 27.33 -18.37 21.63
C MET A 1 27.48 -17.31 20.55
N LEU A 2 27.92 -17.73 19.36
CA LEU A 2 28.14 -16.84 18.23
C LEU A 2 26.79 -16.66 17.52
N SER A 3 26.07 -15.56 17.76
CA SER A 3 25.00 -15.13 16.86
C SER A 3 25.59 -14.10 15.91
N ILE A 4 25.92 -14.61 14.73
CA ILE A 4 26.42 -13.89 13.57
C ILE A 4 25.57 -12.64 13.32
N LEU A 5 26.23 -11.56 12.91
CA LEU A 5 25.60 -10.41 12.27
C LEU A 5 24.70 -10.92 11.14
N GLU A 6 23.39 -10.97 11.36
CA GLU A 6 22.45 -11.14 10.25
C GLU A 6 22.59 -9.90 9.38
N ALA A 7 23.36 -10.05 8.30
CA ALA A 7 23.41 -9.06 7.25
C ALA A 7 21.99 -8.82 6.75
N THR A 8 21.58 -7.56 6.62
CA THR A 8 20.28 -7.16 6.09
C THR A 8 20.16 -7.60 4.63
N VAL A 9 19.69 -8.83 4.43
CA VAL A 9 19.40 -9.38 3.10
C VAL A 9 17.95 -9.09 2.73
N VAL A 10 17.71 -8.85 1.44
CA VAL A 10 16.36 -8.70 0.90
C VAL A 10 15.69 -10.07 0.94
N ASN A 11 14.74 -10.26 1.87
CA ASN A 11 14.02 -11.53 2.04
C ASN A 11 12.86 -11.70 1.05
N LEU A 12 12.22 -10.60 0.63
CA LEU A 12 11.03 -10.62 -0.22
C LEU A 12 10.97 -9.38 -1.11
N THR A 13 10.58 -9.57 -2.37
CA THR A 13 10.29 -8.49 -3.33
C THR A 13 8.86 -8.63 -3.84
N LEU A 14 8.04 -7.60 -3.63
CA LEU A 14 6.65 -7.52 -4.07
C LEU A 14 6.54 -6.60 -5.29
N ALA A 15 6.50 -7.17 -6.50
CA ALA A 15 6.57 -6.43 -7.76
C ALA A 15 5.23 -6.41 -8.50
N SER A 16 4.37 -5.42 -8.21
CA SER A 16 3.10 -5.22 -8.92
C SER A 16 2.80 -3.77 -9.31
N HIS A 17 3.37 -2.79 -8.60
CA HIS A 17 3.21 -1.38 -8.97
C HIS A 17 3.86 -1.08 -10.33
N ARG A 18 3.25 -0.17 -11.08
CA ARG A 18 3.71 0.25 -12.42
C ARG A 18 4.52 1.53 -12.40
N ASN A 19 4.68 2.13 -11.23
CA ASN A 19 5.44 3.35 -11.00
C ASN A 19 6.02 3.34 -9.57
N TRP A 20 6.70 4.41 -9.17
CA TRP A 20 7.35 4.52 -7.86
C TRP A 20 6.39 4.25 -6.72
N VAL A 21 6.85 3.46 -5.75
CA VAL A 21 6.19 3.28 -4.45
C VAL A 21 6.62 4.44 -3.58
N SER A 22 5.69 5.31 -3.21
CA SER A 22 5.97 6.54 -2.48
C SER A 22 5.88 6.37 -0.97
N SER A 23 5.05 5.42 -0.51
CA SER A 23 4.79 5.22 0.91
C SER A 23 4.28 3.79 1.17
N VAL A 24 4.55 3.28 2.36
CA VAL A 24 4.09 1.98 2.86
C VAL A 24 3.70 2.11 4.32
N SER A 25 2.67 1.38 4.76
CA SER A 25 2.28 1.28 6.17
C SER A 25 1.83 -0.14 6.51
N TRP A 26 2.24 -0.62 7.68
CA TRP A 26 1.84 -1.95 8.18
C TRP A 26 0.46 -1.88 8.81
N SER A 27 -0.33 -2.95 8.67
CA SER A 27 -1.55 -3.08 9.48
C SER A 27 -1.17 -3.18 10.96
N THR A 28 -1.85 -2.41 11.82
CA THR A 28 -1.66 -2.51 13.27
C THR A 28 -2.32 -3.75 13.87
N GLN A 29 -3.18 -4.46 13.11
CA GLN A 29 -3.88 -5.66 13.56
C GLN A 29 -3.27 -6.96 13.06
N SER A 30 -2.64 -6.93 11.88
CA SER A 30 -2.14 -8.14 11.21
C SER A 30 -0.66 -8.01 10.82
N PRO A 31 0.25 -8.83 11.39
CA PRO A 31 1.70 -8.69 11.19
C PRO A 31 2.19 -9.05 9.78
N ASN A 32 1.34 -9.69 8.97
CA ASN A 32 1.67 -10.08 7.60
C ASN A 32 1.07 -9.14 6.55
N ILE A 33 0.26 -8.18 6.97
CA ILE A 33 -0.52 -7.33 6.07
C ILE A 33 0.04 -5.92 6.06
N LEU A 34 0.22 -5.36 4.87
CA LEU A 34 0.64 -3.98 4.68
C LEU A 34 -0.10 -3.34 3.51
N VAL A 35 -0.12 -2.01 3.48
CA VAL A 35 -0.55 -1.21 2.34
C VAL A 35 0.63 -0.45 1.76
N SER A 36 0.64 -0.29 0.44
CA SER A 36 1.55 0.59 -0.28
C SER A 36 0.78 1.58 -1.14
N GLY A 37 1.28 2.81 -1.24
CA GLY A 37 0.82 3.84 -2.17
C GLY A 37 1.84 4.13 -3.26
N SER A 38 1.36 4.49 -4.45
CA SER A 38 2.23 4.66 -5.62
C SER A 38 1.81 5.80 -6.55
N TYR A 39 2.78 6.20 -7.36
CA TYR A 39 2.61 7.14 -8.47
C TYR A 39 1.85 6.52 -9.66
N ASP A 40 1.46 5.25 -9.59
CA ASP A 40 0.58 4.61 -10.56
C ASP A 40 -0.92 4.80 -10.24
N ALA A 41 -1.23 5.77 -9.37
CA ALA A 41 -2.57 6.11 -8.89
C ALA A 41 -3.29 4.96 -8.14
N SER A 42 -2.54 4.00 -7.60
CA SER A 42 -3.10 2.88 -6.85
C SER A 42 -2.50 2.72 -5.45
N LEU A 43 -3.36 2.28 -4.53
CA LEU A 43 -2.96 1.61 -3.31
C LEU A 43 -2.99 0.10 -3.55
N LYS A 44 -2.03 -0.63 -3.01
CA LYS A 44 -2.05 -2.10 -3.00
C LYS A 44 -2.00 -2.62 -1.58
N ILE A 45 -2.87 -3.57 -1.29
CA ILE A 45 -2.91 -4.28 -0.01
C ILE A 45 -2.24 -5.62 -0.23
N TRP A 46 -1.31 -5.96 0.65
CA TRP A 46 -0.45 -7.12 0.52
C TRP A 46 -0.60 -8.03 1.71
N ASP A 47 -0.51 -9.32 1.44
CA ASP A 47 -0.10 -10.32 2.41
C ASP A 47 1.31 -10.76 2.03
N ILE A 48 2.29 -10.57 2.91
CA ILE A 48 3.69 -10.91 2.62
C ILE A 48 3.93 -12.42 2.42
N ARG A 49 2.94 -13.26 2.77
CA ARG A 49 2.94 -14.70 2.48
C ARG A 49 2.58 -15.00 1.02
N SER A 50 2.04 -14.00 0.30
CA SER A 50 1.71 -14.04 -1.12
C SER A 50 2.68 -13.19 -1.94
N LYS A 51 2.92 -13.58 -3.19
CA LYS A 51 3.67 -12.76 -4.17
C LYS A 51 2.80 -11.76 -4.92
N THR A 52 1.49 -11.84 -4.75
CA THR A 52 0.50 -11.00 -5.45
C THR A 52 -0.29 -10.18 -4.42
N PRO A 53 -0.67 -8.94 -4.76
CA PRO A 53 -1.46 -8.12 -3.86
C PRO A 53 -2.84 -8.75 -3.66
N LEU A 54 -3.35 -8.71 -2.43
CA LEU A 54 -4.72 -9.12 -2.11
C LEU A 54 -5.73 -8.21 -2.80
N TYR A 55 -5.46 -6.91 -2.77
CA TYR A 55 -6.33 -5.89 -3.34
C TYR A 55 -5.52 -4.80 -4.04
N THR A 56 -6.09 -4.22 -5.09
CA THR A 56 -5.61 -3.00 -5.73
C THR A 56 -6.75 -1.99 -5.72
N LEU A 57 -6.55 -0.88 -5.02
CA LEU A 57 -7.52 0.21 -4.91
C LEU A 57 -7.04 1.35 -5.80
N GLN A 58 -7.86 1.77 -6.75
CA GLN A 58 -7.58 2.91 -7.61
C GLN A 58 -8.24 4.15 -7.01
N ILE A 59 -7.55 5.28 -7.00
CA ILE A 59 -8.21 6.54 -6.62
C ILE A 59 -9.18 6.97 -7.74
N PRO A 60 -10.38 7.47 -7.40
CA PRO A 60 -11.33 7.98 -8.39
C PRO A 60 -10.73 9.13 -9.19
N SER A 61 -11.00 9.18 -10.49
CA SER A 61 -10.69 10.37 -11.28
C SER A 61 -11.90 11.32 -11.30
N ASN A 62 -11.66 12.58 -11.67
CA ASN A 62 -12.74 13.57 -11.83
C ASN A 62 -13.56 13.35 -13.11
N GLU A 63 -13.10 12.48 -14.03
CA GLU A 63 -13.78 12.14 -15.27
C GLU A 63 -14.42 10.74 -15.16
N GLU A 64 -15.72 10.63 -15.43
CA GLU A 64 -16.40 9.34 -15.39
C GLU A 64 -15.70 8.33 -16.33
N ASN A 65 -15.47 7.11 -15.83
CA ASN A 65 -14.84 5.98 -16.53
C ASN A 65 -13.35 6.12 -16.88
N LYS A 66 -12.62 7.08 -16.29
CA LYS A 66 -11.17 7.19 -16.45
C LYS A 66 -10.41 6.79 -15.19
N ILE A 67 -9.29 6.11 -15.37
CA ILE A 67 -8.34 5.83 -14.28
C ILE A 67 -7.58 7.14 -14.00
N SER A 68 -7.47 7.49 -12.72
CA SER A 68 -6.70 8.67 -12.30
C SER A 68 -5.23 8.51 -12.70
N ASP A 69 -4.61 9.61 -13.10
CA ASP A 69 -3.16 9.71 -13.29
C ASP A 69 -2.48 10.42 -12.11
N LYS A 70 -3.24 10.73 -11.05
CA LYS A 70 -2.77 11.47 -9.89
C LYS A 70 -1.94 10.58 -8.97
N LYS A 71 -0.82 11.11 -8.51
CA LYS A 71 0.14 10.36 -7.69
C LYS A 71 -0.29 10.35 -6.24
N ILE A 72 -0.20 9.18 -5.61
CA ILE A 72 -0.31 9.06 -4.15
C ILE A 72 1.06 9.36 -3.55
N LEU A 73 1.11 10.25 -2.57
CA LEU A 73 2.35 10.69 -1.93
C LEU A 73 2.53 10.08 -0.53
N CYS A 74 1.42 9.77 0.16
CA CYS A 74 1.45 9.14 1.47
C CYS A 74 0.31 8.14 1.66
N VAL A 75 0.56 7.13 2.49
CA VAL A 75 -0.44 6.21 3.01
C VAL A 75 -0.18 5.97 4.50
N ASP A 76 -1.25 5.80 5.27
CA ASP A 76 -1.18 5.27 6.63
C ASP A 76 -2.29 4.23 6.87
N TRP A 77 -2.05 3.30 7.79
CA TRP A 77 -3.00 2.27 8.18
C TRP A 77 -3.09 2.25 9.70
N ASP A 78 -4.26 2.64 10.22
CA ASP A 78 -4.58 2.48 11.63
C ASP A 78 -5.88 1.69 11.81
N PHE A 79 -5.79 0.63 12.61
CA PHE A 79 -6.87 -0.29 12.93
C PHE A 79 -7.67 -0.73 11.69
N ASP A 80 -8.94 -0.33 11.60
CA ASP A 80 -9.86 -0.66 10.52
C ASP A 80 -9.95 0.42 9.44
N VAL A 81 -8.96 1.33 9.38
CA VAL A 81 -8.94 2.46 8.44
C VAL A 81 -7.59 2.56 7.72
N ILE A 82 -7.66 2.80 6.41
CA ILE A 82 -6.51 3.21 5.59
C ILE A 82 -6.74 4.64 5.14
N LEU A 83 -5.70 5.46 5.24
CA LEU A 83 -5.68 6.87 4.83
C LEU A 83 -4.69 7.03 3.68
N SER A 84 -5.03 7.82 2.67
CA SER A 84 -4.07 8.24 1.64
C SER A 84 -4.25 9.69 1.23
N GLY A 85 -3.17 10.29 0.72
CA GLY A 85 -3.14 11.66 0.21
C GLY A 85 -2.18 11.79 -0.97
N GLY A 86 -2.47 12.73 -1.88
CA GLY A 86 -1.73 12.86 -3.13
C GLY A 86 -1.97 14.14 -3.93
N GLU A 87 -1.67 14.07 -5.22
CA GLU A 87 -1.79 15.18 -6.19
C GLU A 87 -3.24 15.51 -6.60
N ASP A 88 -4.22 14.73 -6.14
CA ASP A 88 -5.64 14.94 -6.45
C ASP A 88 -6.34 15.91 -5.49
N GLU A 89 -5.57 16.57 -4.63
CA GLU A 89 -6.02 17.60 -3.68
C GLU A 89 -7.02 17.08 -2.62
N LYS A 90 -7.15 15.75 -2.51
CA LYS A 90 -8.11 15.09 -1.63
C LYS A 90 -7.40 14.14 -0.66
N LEU A 91 -8.05 13.90 0.47
CA LEU A 91 -7.72 12.79 1.36
C LEU A 91 -8.73 11.68 1.12
N HIS A 92 -8.25 10.44 0.99
CA HIS A 92 -9.10 9.28 0.89
C HIS A 92 -9.05 8.46 2.17
N VAL A 93 -10.21 7.99 2.59
CA VAL A 93 -10.39 7.14 3.77
C VAL A 93 -11.06 5.85 3.31
N TYR A 94 -10.42 4.72 3.57
CA TYR A 94 -10.90 3.39 3.18
C TYR A 94 -11.17 2.55 4.42
N SER A 95 -12.27 1.79 4.40
CA SER A 95 -12.61 0.82 5.46
C SER A 95 -11.85 -0.49 5.23
N ALA A 96 -11.12 -0.94 6.26
CA ALA A 96 -10.33 -2.16 6.28
C ALA A 96 -10.90 -3.29 7.17
N LYS A 97 -12.15 -3.17 7.65
CA LYS A 97 -12.81 -4.12 8.57
C LYS A 97 -12.80 -5.60 8.18
N ASN A 98 -12.64 -5.91 6.89
CA ASN A 98 -12.61 -7.29 6.38
C ASN A 98 -11.19 -7.81 6.16
N LEU A 99 -10.17 -7.06 6.57
CA LEU A 99 -8.75 -7.36 6.39
C LEU A 99 -8.02 -7.62 7.73
N SER A 100 -8.71 -7.39 8.84
CA SER A 100 -8.28 -7.64 10.21
C SER A 100 -8.55 -9.07 10.65
#